data_AF-A0A945HJ92-F1
#
_entry.id   AF-A0A945HJ92-F1
#
_cell.length_a   1.000
_cell.length_b   1.000
_cell.length_c   1.000
_cell.angle_alpha   90.00
_cell.angle_beta   90.00
_cell.angle_gamma   90.00
#
_symmetry.space_group_name_H-M   'P 1'
#
loop_
_entity.id
_entity.type
_entity.pdbx_description
1 polymer ?
#
loop_
_entity_poly.entity_id
_entity_poly.type
_entity_poly.pdbx_seq_one_letter_code
_entity_poly.pdbx_strand_id
1 'polypeptide(L)'
;MTEHKRDIKYSLDNGEPWHKNDEAEDSMLYESSSSAVDSKKAKDIETAGEFLYGKSLKWYKSVLIWPMFILLFIEISIRVLEAKFFILWSDNLFFWLIELVRVIIFIYLSITVLKQYKLEKSQLFTTVILGGAITGFLLAIFQLFWYFKLWTFFSLIGLPLQLAFEGLIISYLIYLINQNK
;
A
#
# COMPACT_ATOMS: atom_id res chain seq x y z
N MET A 1 -44.97 -1.89 -50.23
CA MET A 1 -44.32 -0.80 -49.46
C MET A 1 -45.38 -0.15 -48.60
N THR A 2 -45.38 -0.44 -47.30
CA THR A 2 -46.22 0.21 -46.30
C THR A 2 -45.36 0.38 -45.06
N GLU A 3 -44.99 1.63 -44.80
CA GLU A 3 -44.03 2.04 -43.78
C GLU A 3 -44.61 1.87 -42.37
N HIS A 4 -43.99 1.02 -41.54
CA HIS A 4 -44.22 1.02 -40.10
C HIS A 4 -43.44 2.18 -39.47
N LYS A 5 -44.09 3.34 -39.33
CA LYS A 5 -43.65 4.39 -38.42
C LYS A 5 -43.81 3.89 -36.98
N ARG A 6 -42.69 3.71 -36.27
CA ARG A 6 -42.69 3.52 -34.82
C ARG A 6 -42.89 4.88 -34.18
N ASP A 7 -43.94 5.04 -33.40
CA ASP A 7 -44.13 6.21 -32.55
C ASP A 7 -43.13 6.15 -31.40
N ILE A 8 -42.02 6.88 -31.55
CA ILE A 8 -41.05 7.11 -30.49
C ILE A 8 -41.63 8.22 -29.61
N LYS A 9 -42.17 7.85 -28.44
CA LYS A 9 -42.51 8.81 -27.39
C LYS A 9 -41.21 9.32 -26.77
N TYR A 10 -40.83 10.55 -27.10
CA TYR A 10 -39.72 11.24 -26.44
C TYR A 10 -40.12 11.62 -25.01
N SER A 11 -39.21 11.42 -24.05
CA SER A 11 -39.39 11.88 -22.68
C SER A 11 -39.46 13.41 -22.66
N LEU A 12 -40.47 13.96 -22.02
CA LEU A 12 -40.50 15.37 -21.62
C LEU A 12 -39.39 15.59 -20.60
N ASP A 13 -38.36 16.30 -21.04
CA ASP A 13 -37.17 16.70 -20.29
C ASP A 13 -37.52 17.84 -19.31
N ASN A 14 -38.26 17.49 -18.26
CA ASN A 14 -38.79 18.47 -17.30
C ASN A 14 -38.29 18.26 -15.87
N GLY A 15 -37.34 17.34 -15.63
CA GLY A 15 -36.63 17.26 -14.34
C GLY A 15 -37.48 16.94 -13.11
N GLU A 16 -38.72 16.48 -13.25
CA GLU A 16 -39.57 16.07 -12.13
C GLU A 16 -39.61 14.53 -12.01
N PRO A 17 -39.37 13.96 -10.82
CA PRO A 17 -39.54 12.53 -10.60
C PRO A 17 -41.03 12.19 -10.65
N TRP A 18 -41.37 11.10 -11.35
CA TRP A 18 -42.73 10.57 -11.42
C TRP A 18 -43.29 10.37 -10.01
N HIS A 19 -44.24 11.21 -9.62
CA HIS A 19 -44.90 11.10 -8.34
C HIS A 19 -45.78 9.85 -8.29
N LYS A 20 -45.40 8.96 -7.37
CA LYS A 20 -46.25 8.27 -6.39
C LYS A 20 -47.76 8.48 -6.55
N ASN A 21 -48.47 7.44 -6.95
CA ASN A 21 -49.49 6.76 -6.14
C ASN A 21 -50.34 5.88 -7.07
N ASP A 22 -50.09 4.57 -7.05
CA ASP A 22 -51.10 3.54 -7.29
C ASP A 22 -50.62 2.29 -6.52
N GLU A 23 -50.57 2.40 -5.19
CA GLU A 23 -50.52 1.24 -4.30
C GLU A 23 -51.91 0.62 -4.26
N ALA A 24 -52.16 -0.40 -5.07
CA ALA A 24 -53.05 -1.52 -4.73
C ALA A 24 -53.12 -2.58 -5.84
N GLU A 25 -51.99 -3.07 -6.40
CA GLU A 25 -51.95 -4.34 -7.16
C GLU A 25 -50.50 -4.65 -7.61
N ASP A 26 -49.56 -4.92 -6.70
CA ASP A 26 -48.32 -5.63 -7.06
C ASP A 26 -47.52 -6.07 -5.81
N SER A 27 -48.18 -6.78 -4.90
CA SER A 27 -47.59 -7.28 -3.66
C SER A 27 -46.81 -8.59 -3.82
N MET A 28 -46.21 -8.90 -4.98
CA MET A 28 -45.50 -10.18 -5.15
C MET A 28 -44.21 -10.19 -6.01
N LEU A 29 -43.58 -9.06 -6.37
CA LEU A 29 -42.34 -9.11 -7.19
C LEU A 29 -41.27 -8.03 -6.88
N TYR A 30 -41.09 -7.61 -5.63
CA TYR A 30 -40.02 -6.66 -5.26
C TYR A 30 -39.27 -7.01 -3.96
N GLU A 31 -38.70 -8.20 -3.88
CA GLU A 31 -37.69 -8.52 -2.84
C GLU A 31 -36.33 -8.98 -3.41
N SER A 32 -36.18 -9.07 -4.74
CA SER A 32 -34.96 -9.60 -5.37
C SER A 32 -33.96 -8.55 -5.86
N SER A 33 -34.29 -7.25 -5.84
CA SER A 33 -33.49 -6.21 -6.51
C SER A 33 -32.80 -5.22 -5.56
N SER A 34 -33.23 -5.08 -4.31
CA SER A 34 -32.55 -4.24 -3.31
C SER A 34 -31.24 -4.87 -2.83
N SER A 35 -31.22 -6.17 -2.54
CA SER A 35 -30.02 -6.89 -2.10
C SER A 35 -28.90 -6.95 -3.14
N ALA A 36 -29.22 -6.91 -4.44
CA ALA A 36 -28.25 -6.90 -5.54
C ALA A 36 -27.63 -5.50 -5.78
N VAL A 37 -28.39 -4.43 -5.53
CA VAL A 37 -27.90 -3.05 -5.63
C VAL A 37 -27.13 -2.66 -4.37
N ASP A 38 -27.57 -3.11 -3.20
CA ASP A 38 -26.87 -2.89 -1.93
C ASP A 38 -25.59 -3.72 -1.85
N SER A 39 -25.55 -4.94 -2.40
CA SER A 39 -24.31 -5.72 -2.50
C SER A 39 -23.32 -5.18 -3.52
N LYS A 40 -23.78 -4.55 -4.61
CA LYS A 40 -22.90 -3.84 -5.56
C LYS A 40 -22.36 -2.54 -4.96
N LYS A 41 -23.19 -1.73 -4.30
CA LYS A 41 -22.72 -0.54 -3.58
C LYS A 41 -21.80 -0.91 -2.41
N ALA A 42 -22.08 -1.98 -1.66
CA ALA A 42 -21.19 -2.47 -0.61
C ALA A 42 -19.86 -2.99 -1.18
N LYS A 43 -19.87 -3.71 -2.31
CA LYS A 43 -18.63 -4.07 -3.02
C LYS A 43 -17.88 -2.85 -3.52
N ASP A 44 -18.54 -1.85 -4.10
CA ASP A 44 -17.88 -0.65 -4.60
C ASP A 44 -17.30 0.19 -3.44
N ILE A 45 -17.93 0.20 -2.26
CA ILE A 45 -17.41 0.83 -1.03
C ILE A 45 -16.25 0.03 -0.42
N GLU A 46 -16.31 -1.30 -0.40
CA GLU A 46 -15.19 -2.17 -0.01
C GLU A 46 -14.00 -2.00 -0.97
N THR A 47 -14.27 -1.86 -2.27
CA THR A 47 -13.22 -1.71 -3.29
C THR A 47 -12.62 -0.30 -3.29
N ALA A 48 -13.39 0.74 -2.92
CA ALA A 48 -12.88 2.11 -2.79
C ALA A 48 -11.78 2.22 -1.71
N GLY A 49 -11.86 1.40 -0.65
CA GLY A 49 -10.80 1.27 0.36
C GLY A 49 -9.58 0.46 -0.10
N GLU A 50 -9.67 -0.28 -1.22
CA GLU A 50 -8.56 -1.10 -1.73
C GLU A 50 -7.57 -0.29 -2.58
N PHE A 51 -7.86 0.96 -2.96
CA PHE A 51 -6.99 1.75 -3.84
C PHE A 51 -6.34 2.96 -3.13
N LEU A 52 -5.02 3.03 -3.19
CA LEU A 52 -4.23 4.20 -2.81
C LEU A 52 -3.62 4.82 -4.06
N TYR A 53 -3.87 6.10 -4.30
CA TYR A 53 -3.39 6.84 -5.49
C TYR A 53 -3.59 6.08 -6.81
N GLY A 54 -4.75 5.43 -6.99
CA GLY A 54 -5.09 4.69 -8.21
C GLY A 54 -4.42 3.31 -8.38
N LYS A 55 -3.68 2.81 -7.37
CA LYS A 55 -3.13 1.46 -7.33
C LYS A 55 -3.74 0.65 -6.18
N SER A 56 -3.98 -0.63 -6.41
CA SER A 56 -4.55 -1.49 -5.36
C SER A 56 -3.52 -1.75 -4.26
N LEU A 57 -3.97 -1.90 -3.01
CA LEU A 57 -3.13 -2.32 -1.88
C LEU A 57 -2.39 -3.63 -2.18
N LYS A 58 -3.00 -4.52 -2.96
CA LYS A 58 -2.39 -5.77 -3.43
C LYS A 58 -1.13 -5.51 -4.27
N TRP A 59 -1.15 -4.48 -5.12
CA TRP A 59 0.02 -4.08 -5.90
C TRP A 59 1.16 -3.61 -4.99
N TYR A 60 0.88 -2.69 -4.06
CA TYR A 60 1.87 -2.23 -3.08
C TYR A 60 2.45 -3.39 -2.28
N LYS A 61 1.60 -4.30 -1.78
CA LYS A 61 2.04 -5.51 -1.10
C LYS A 61 2.96 -6.37 -1.98
N SER A 62 2.62 -6.58 -3.25
CA SER A 62 3.41 -7.42 -4.15
C SER A 62 4.82 -6.85 -4.43
N VAL A 63 4.94 -5.53 -4.57
CA VAL A 63 6.22 -4.87 -4.81
C VAL A 63 7.08 -4.84 -3.55
N LEU A 64 6.46 -4.69 -2.39
CA LEU A 64 7.15 -4.57 -1.12
C LEU A 64 7.61 -5.91 -0.53
N ILE A 65 6.85 -6.99 -0.71
CA ILE A 65 7.04 -8.21 0.09
C ILE A 65 8.44 -8.81 0.00
N TRP A 66 9.01 -8.86 -1.21
CA TRP A 66 10.33 -9.45 -1.45
C TRP A 66 11.46 -8.57 -0.88
N PRO A 67 11.56 -7.28 -1.23
CA PRO A 67 12.55 -6.38 -0.60
C PRO A 67 12.49 -6.39 0.93
N MET A 68 11.27 -6.40 1.49
CA MET A 68 11.09 -6.43 2.94
C MET A 68 11.58 -7.73 3.57
N PHE A 69 11.29 -8.88 2.95
CA PHE A 69 11.73 -10.18 3.46
C PHE A 69 13.24 -10.33 3.40
N ILE A 70 13.87 -9.87 2.31
CA ILE A 70 15.33 -9.86 2.16
C ILE A 70 15.98 -9.00 3.25
N LEU A 71 15.47 -7.78 3.45
CA LEU A 71 15.98 -6.86 4.46
C LEU A 71 15.88 -7.46 5.87
N LEU A 72 14.72 -8.03 6.20
CA LEU A 72 14.47 -8.67 7.48
C LEU A 72 15.37 -9.88 7.71
N PHE A 73 15.53 -10.74 6.70
CA PHE A 73 16.40 -11.92 6.79
C PHE A 73 17.87 -11.53 7.00
N ILE A 74 18.35 -10.53 6.26
CA ILE A 74 19.73 -10.04 6.39
C ILE A 74 19.93 -9.43 7.77
N GLU A 75 19.02 -8.58 8.25
CA GLU A 75 19.18 -7.92 9.53
C GLU A 75 19.14 -8.89 10.71
N ILE A 76 18.25 -9.90 10.68
CA ILE A 76 18.25 -10.98 11.68
C ILE A 76 19.56 -11.78 11.61
N SER A 77 20.00 -12.17 10.40
CA SER A 77 21.24 -12.93 10.22
C SER A 77 22.44 -12.18 10.79
N ILE A 78 22.54 -10.87 10.50
CA ILE A 78 23.63 -10.03 11.01
C ILE A 78 23.59 -9.94 12.53
N ARG A 79 22.42 -9.73 13.15
CA ARG A 79 22.30 -9.67 14.62
C ARG A 79 22.64 -11.00 15.30
N VAL A 80 22.31 -12.12 14.68
CA VAL A 80 22.71 -13.45 15.18
C VAL A 80 24.22 -13.64 15.07
N LEU A 81 24.84 -13.18 13.97
CA LEU A 81 26.30 -13.18 13.82
C LEU A 81 26.96 -12.27 14.86
N GLU A 82 26.46 -11.06 15.05
CA GLU A 82 26.94 -10.11 16.06
C GLU A 82 26.93 -10.77 17.46
N ALA A 83 25.81 -11.40 17.85
CA ALA A 83 25.70 -12.09 19.12
C ALA A 83 26.70 -13.25 19.30
N LYS A 84 27.12 -13.92 18.21
CA LYS A 84 28.11 -15.02 18.26
C LYS A 84 29.56 -14.57 18.15
N PHE A 85 29.83 -13.52 17.39
CA PHE A 85 31.18 -13.08 17.03
C PHE A 85 31.60 -11.75 17.68
N PHE A 86 30.82 -11.26 18.66
CA PHE A 86 31.02 -10.02 19.41
C PHE A 86 32.45 -9.80 19.93
N ILE A 87 33.19 -10.89 20.17
CA ILE A 87 34.56 -10.86 20.73
C ILE A 87 35.63 -10.61 19.65
N LEU A 88 35.34 -10.91 18.37
CA LEU A 88 36.33 -10.93 17.30
C LEU A 88 36.25 -9.69 16.38
N TRP A 89 35.13 -8.97 16.37
CA TRP A 89 34.86 -7.88 15.42
C TRP A 89 34.30 -6.66 16.14
N SER A 90 34.67 -5.46 15.67
CA SER A 90 34.15 -4.19 16.19
C SER A 90 32.66 -4.04 15.88
N ASP A 91 31.85 -3.65 16.87
CA ASP A 91 30.42 -3.34 16.74
C ASP A 91 30.10 -2.41 15.57
N ASN A 92 31.01 -1.48 15.27
CA ASN A 92 30.85 -0.52 14.18
C ASN A 92 30.76 -1.20 12.81
N LEU A 93 31.46 -2.32 12.58
CA LEU A 93 31.43 -3.01 11.29
C LEU A 93 30.05 -3.60 11.00
N PHE A 94 29.40 -4.20 12.00
CA PHE A 94 28.05 -4.74 11.84
C PHE A 94 27.02 -3.63 11.63
N PHE A 95 27.16 -2.51 12.35
CA PHE A 95 26.31 -1.33 12.17
C PHE A 95 26.40 -0.80 10.73
N TRP A 96 27.61 -0.55 10.22
CA TRP A 96 27.82 -0.07 8.86
C TRP A 96 27.31 -1.05 7.80
N LEU A 97 27.45 -2.36 8.02
CA LEU A 97 26.96 -3.38 7.09
C LEU A 97 25.43 -3.36 6.98
N ILE A 98 24.72 -3.27 8.11
CA ILE A 98 23.26 -3.19 8.14
C ILE A 98 22.78 -1.93 7.41
N GLU A 99 23.37 -0.78 7.72
CA GLU A 99 23.00 0.49 7.09
C GLU A 99 23.24 0.46 5.57
N LEU A 100 24.36 -0.09 5.13
CA LEU A 100 24.67 -0.23 3.70
C LEU A 100 23.64 -1.11 2.98
N VAL A 101 23.28 -2.27 3.56
CA VAL A 101 22.24 -3.14 2.99
C VAL A 101 20.90 -2.41 2.91
N ARG A 102 20.53 -1.67 3.97
CA ARG A 102 19.29 -0.88 3.99
C ARG A 102 19.25 0.13 2.86
N VAL A 103 20.32 0.90 2.68
CA VAL A 103 20.45 1.88 1.60
C VAL A 103 20.31 1.20 0.23
N ILE A 104 21.00 0.10 -0.01
CA ILE A 104 20.92 -0.64 -1.29
C ILE A 104 19.48 -1.08 -1.59
N ILE A 105 18.77 -1.62 -0.60
CA ILE A 105 17.40 -2.12 -0.78
C ILE A 105 16.44 -0.96 -1.08
N PHE A 106 16.55 0.17 -0.38
CA PHE A 106 15.72 1.34 -0.68
C PHE A 106 16.04 1.94 -2.05
N ILE A 107 17.31 1.93 -2.47
CA ILE A 107 17.70 2.33 -3.83
C ILE A 107 17.04 1.41 -4.85
N TYR A 108 17.18 0.09 -4.68
CA TYR A 108 16.59 -0.91 -5.57
C TYR A 108 15.07 -0.73 -5.69
N LEU A 109 14.39 -0.54 -4.57
CA LEU A 109 12.94 -0.37 -4.50
C LEU A 109 12.51 0.92 -5.23
N SER A 110 13.21 2.01 -5.01
CA SER A 110 12.95 3.30 -5.68
C SER A 110 13.14 3.22 -7.18
N ILE A 111 14.24 2.60 -7.63
CA ILE A 111 14.53 2.41 -9.06
C ILE A 111 13.48 1.52 -9.71
N THR A 112 13.10 0.43 -9.04
CA THR A 112 12.07 -0.50 -9.51
C THR A 112 10.75 0.24 -9.72
N VAL A 113 10.30 1.01 -8.72
CA VAL A 113 9.06 1.77 -8.80
C VAL A 113 9.11 2.84 -9.91
N LEU A 114 10.21 3.55 -10.05
CA LEU A 114 10.37 4.60 -11.07
C LEU A 114 10.51 4.06 -12.49
N LYS A 115 11.38 3.07 -12.70
CA LYS A 115 11.75 2.61 -14.06
C LYS A 115 10.85 1.49 -14.56
N GLN A 116 10.54 0.52 -13.70
CA GLN A 116 9.79 -0.66 -14.12
C GLN A 116 8.29 -0.38 -14.18
N TYR A 117 7.78 0.44 -13.27
CA TYR A 117 6.34 0.74 -13.19
C TYR A 117 5.96 2.13 -13.71
N LYS A 118 6.94 3.00 -14.03
CA LYS A 118 6.73 4.37 -14.55
C LYS A 118 5.70 5.17 -13.73
N LEU A 119 5.81 5.08 -12.41
CA LEU A 119 4.80 5.61 -11.50
C LEU A 119 5.01 7.08 -11.14
N GLU A 120 3.92 7.71 -10.72
CA GLU A 120 3.92 9.11 -10.28
C GLU A 120 4.67 9.27 -8.94
N LYS A 121 5.16 10.49 -8.69
CA LYS A 121 5.90 10.88 -7.48
C LYS A 121 5.18 10.46 -6.18
N SER A 122 3.87 10.65 -6.11
CA SER A 122 3.05 10.26 -4.95
C SER A 122 3.08 8.76 -4.70
N GLN A 123 2.95 7.95 -5.76
CA GLN A 123 2.98 6.49 -5.67
C GLN A 123 4.36 5.96 -5.25
N LEU A 124 5.45 6.60 -5.71
CA LEU A 124 6.81 6.29 -5.26
C LEU A 124 6.94 6.47 -3.74
N PHE A 125 6.62 7.65 -3.24
CA PHE A 125 6.77 7.94 -1.82
C PHE A 125 5.85 7.08 -0.96
N THR A 126 4.59 6.87 -1.36
CA THR A 126 3.69 5.98 -0.62
C THR A 126 4.24 4.56 -0.56
N THR A 127 4.78 4.03 -1.67
CA THR A 127 5.36 2.68 -1.69
C THR A 127 6.53 2.58 -0.71
N VAL A 128 7.44 3.54 -0.77
CA VAL A 128 8.66 3.54 0.05
C VAL A 128 8.34 3.75 1.53
N ILE A 129 7.43 4.67 1.85
CA ILE A 129 6.98 4.94 3.22
C ILE A 129 6.31 3.69 3.79
N LEU A 130 5.40 3.04 3.06
CA LEU A 130 4.79 1.78 3.50
C LEU A 130 5.86 0.71 3.70
N GLY A 131 6.79 0.58 2.74
CA GLY A 131 7.88 -0.38 2.81
C GLY A 131 8.70 -0.21 4.07
N GLY A 132 9.21 1.00 4.31
CA GLY A 132 10.02 1.34 5.49
C GLY A 132 9.27 1.22 6.81
N ALA A 133 8.00 1.64 6.85
CA ALA A 133 7.18 1.52 8.05
C ALA A 133 6.93 0.05 8.42
N ILE A 134 6.59 -0.80 7.44
CA ILE A 134 6.32 -2.22 7.69
C ILE A 134 7.61 -2.96 8.09
N THR A 135 8.73 -2.75 7.40
CA THR A 135 10.01 -3.36 7.81
C THR A 135 10.44 -2.89 9.18
N GLY A 136 10.33 -1.60 9.47
CA GLY A 136 10.69 -1.08 10.79
C GLY A 136 9.80 -1.59 11.90
N PHE A 137 8.53 -1.81 11.62
CA PHE A 137 7.61 -2.43 12.56
C PHE A 137 7.98 -3.90 12.84
N LEU A 138 8.26 -4.67 11.80
CA LEU A 138 8.69 -6.07 11.95
C LEU A 138 10.03 -6.18 12.71
N LEU A 139 10.97 -5.29 12.43
CA LEU A 139 12.25 -5.22 13.15
C LEU A 139 12.07 -4.81 14.61
N ALA A 140 11.18 -3.85 14.89
CA ALA A 140 10.89 -3.46 16.26
C ALA A 140 10.27 -4.61 17.06
N ILE A 141 9.37 -5.38 16.45
CA ILE A 141 8.82 -6.61 17.05
C ILE A 141 9.95 -7.60 17.33
N PHE A 142 10.83 -7.86 16.37
CA PHE A 142 11.97 -8.74 16.57
C PHE A 142 12.85 -8.28 17.74
N GLN A 143 13.17 -6.98 17.81
CA GLN A 143 13.95 -6.41 18.92
C GLN A 143 13.25 -6.54 20.27
N LEU A 144 11.94 -6.35 20.30
CA LEU A 144 11.14 -6.49 21.53
C LEU A 144 11.26 -7.92 22.07
N PHE A 145 11.12 -8.92 21.20
CA PHE A 145 11.30 -10.33 21.57
C PHE A 145 12.75 -10.70 21.89
N TRP A 146 13.74 -10.06 21.26
CA TRP A 146 15.14 -10.42 21.47
C TRP A 146 15.73 -9.82 22.74
N TYR A 147 15.46 -8.54 23.01
CA TYR A 147 16.08 -7.82 24.14
C TYR A 147 15.20 -7.80 25.39
N PHE A 148 13.89 -8.08 25.30
CA PHE A 148 12.95 -8.12 26.43
C PHE A 148 13.05 -6.91 27.39
N LYS A 149 13.21 -5.69 26.85
CA LYS A 149 13.28 -4.45 27.65
C LYS A 149 12.06 -3.55 27.40
N LEU A 150 11.57 -2.93 28.46
CA LEU A 150 10.43 -2.00 28.43
C LEU A 150 10.69 -0.78 27.52
N TRP A 151 11.95 -0.33 27.45
CA TRP A 151 12.37 0.75 26.56
C TRP A 151 12.16 0.38 25.08
N THR A 152 12.30 -0.89 24.72
CA THR A 152 12.13 -1.39 23.35
C THR A 152 10.69 -1.23 22.83
N PHE A 153 9.73 -0.92 23.72
CA PHE A 153 8.37 -0.56 23.33
C PHE A 153 8.30 0.77 22.58
N PHE A 154 9.15 1.75 22.91
CA PHE A 154 9.24 3.00 22.15
C PHE A 154 9.85 2.78 20.76
N SER A 155 10.71 1.76 20.61
CA SER A 155 11.23 1.33 19.31
C SER A 155 10.12 0.86 18.37
N LEU A 156 8.98 0.40 18.90
CA LEU A 156 7.81 -0.01 18.12
C LEU A 156 7.22 1.12 17.27
N ILE A 157 7.45 2.38 17.67
CA ILE A 157 7.02 3.57 16.93
C ILE A 157 8.22 4.22 16.26
N GLY A 158 9.36 4.32 16.97
CA GLY A 158 10.55 5.02 16.48
C GLY A 158 11.17 4.38 15.22
N LEU A 159 11.33 3.04 15.20
CA LEU A 159 11.96 2.35 14.08
C LEU A 159 11.16 2.41 12.78
N PRO A 160 9.83 2.14 12.77
CA PRO A 160 9.01 2.35 11.58
C PRO A 160 9.15 3.76 11.02
N LEU A 161 9.13 4.77 11.89
CA LEU A 161 9.19 6.17 11.47
C LEU A 161 10.56 6.51 10.89
N GLN A 162 11.63 6.08 11.56
CA GLN A 162 13.00 6.27 11.10
C GLN A 162 13.21 5.65 9.72
N LEU A 163 12.79 4.40 9.53
CA LEU A 163 12.96 3.68 8.27
C LEU A 163 12.09 4.22 7.14
N ALA A 164 10.87 4.67 7.45
CA ALA A 164 10.05 5.39 6.49
C ALA A 164 10.72 6.69 6.04
N PHE A 165 11.34 7.44 6.96
CA PHE A 165 12.02 8.69 6.67
C PHE A 165 13.32 8.49 5.87
N GLU A 166 14.14 7.52 6.27
CA GLU A 166 15.35 7.11 5.53
C GLU A 166 14.99 6.72 4.08
N GLY A 167 13.98 5.86 3.92
CA GLY A 167 13.50 5.48 2.59
C GLY A 167 13.04 6.69 1.78
N LEU A 168 12.30 7.61 2.39
CA LEU A 168 11.80 8.83 1.73
C LEU A 168 12.96 9.70 1.22
N ILE A 169 13.99 9.94 2.05
CA ILE A 169 15.19 10.71 1.65
C ILE A 169 15.87 10.05 0.45
N ILE A 170 16.12 8.74 0.53
CA ILE A 170 16.80 7.99 -0.55
C ILE A 170 15.99 8.07 -1.85
N SER A 171 14.67 7.87 -1.75
CA SER A 171 13.76 7.90 -2.90
C SER A 171 13.67 9.28 -3.52
N TYR A 172 13.70 10.33 -2.69
CA TYR A 172 13.72 11.71 -3.14
C TYR A 172 15.01 12.03 -3.91
N LEU A 173 16.17 11.60 -3.42
CA LEU A 173 17.44 11.76 -4.12
C LEU A 173 17.44 11.04 -5.49
N ILE A 174 16.93 9.82 -5.54
CA ILE A 174 16.84 9.05 -6.79
C ILE A 174 15.88 9.71 -7.77
N TYR A 175 14.74 10.21 -7.29
CA TYR A 175 13.79 10.94 -8.11
C TYR A 175 14.43 12.18 -8.76
N LEU A 176 15.17 12.98 -7.99
CA LEU A 176 15.89 14.16 -8.51
C LEU A 176 16.92 13.77 -9.58
N ILE A 177 17.71 12.71 -9.34
CA ILE A 177 18.68 12.21 -10.30
C ILE A 177 18.00 11.76 -11.60
N ASN A 178 16.82 11.15 -11.51
CA ASN A 178 16.07 10.67 -12.66
C ASN A 178 15.39 11.80 -13.46
N GLN A 179 15.06 12.94 -12.85
CA GLN A 179 14.51 14.09 -13.56
C GLN A 179 15.55 14.90 -14.34
N ASN A 180 16.82 14.84 -13.93
CA ASN A 180 17.92 15.56 -14.60
C ASN A 180 18.53 14.78 -15.78
N LYS A 181 17.90 13.68 -16.22
CA LYS A 181 18.28 12.87 -17.38
C LYS A 181 17.22 12.95 -18.46
#